data_AF-A0AAD6JVA8-F1
#
_entry.id   AF-A0AAD6JVA8-F1
#
_cell.length_a   1.000
_cell.length_b   1.000
_cell.length_c   1.000
_cell.angle_alpha   90.00
_cell.angle_beta   90.00
_cell.angle_gamma   90.00
#
_symmetry.space_group_name_H-M   'P 1'
#
loop_
_entity.id
_entity.type
_entity.pdbx_description
1 polymer ?
#
loop_
_entity_poly.entity_id
_entity_poly.type
_entity_poly.pdbx_seq_one_letter_code
_entity_poly.pdbx_strand_id
1 'polypeptide(L)'
;MGEMIMKDLPLPSLFDQASKIHLNATESGSNDKELVKKGIEALENCEEMISKLGLFSSNETKEDISTTDLKYILVPFYLAELTEKIALEDRIQILKASQAKLKEFLSFCEAMELVPEEELQTFSQGTPNTFADRRALKIARYRRQIAAEAKLEKIKEQKEWRGHSNKAAAVSTLVEAGEEDLMDDDGEEEREVSCYLALTG
;
A
#
# COMPACT_ATOMS: atom_id res chain seq x y z
N MET A 1 -19.87 -24.24 -6.65
CA MET A 1 -19.22 -23.31 -5.72
C MET A 1 -19.07 -22.02 -6.50
N GLY A 2 -19.90 -21.01 -6.22
CA GLY A 2 -20.13 -19.89 -7.14
C GLY A 2 -18.90 -18.99 -7.28
N GLU A 3 -18.49 -18.74 -8.52
CA GLU A 3 -17.63 -17.60 -8.83
C GLU A 3 -18.39 -16.34 -8.39
N MET A 4 -17.93 -15.72 -7.30
CA MET A 4 -18.40 -14.40 -6.94
C MET A 4 -18.08 -13.46 -8.10
N ILE A 5 -19.13 -12.91 -8.70
CA ILE A 5 -19.01 -11.91 -9.77
C ILE A 5 -18.31 -10.70 -9.15
N MET A 6 -17.02 -10.49 -9.45
CA MET A 6 -16.22 -9.40 -8.89
C MET A 6 -16.79 -8.01 -9.23
N LYS A 7 -17.71 -7.92 -10.19
CA LYS A 7 -18.34 -6.69 -10.68
C LYS A 7 -19.40 -6.10 -9.75
N ASP A 8 -19.86 -6.84 -8.74
CA ASP A 8 -20.92 -6.38 -7.83
C ASP A 8 -20.38 -5.86 -6.48
N LEU A 9 -19.06 -5.90 -6.26
CA LEU A 9 -18.43 -5.43 -5.03
C LEU A 9 -18.20 -3.91 -5.04
N PRO A 10 -18.35 -3.24 -3.88
CA PRO A 10 -17.98 -1.83 -3.76
C PRO A 10 -16.45 -1.68 -3.87
N LEU A 11 -16.00 -0.54 -4.41
CA LEU A 11 -14.59 -0.27 -4.69
C LEU A 11 -13.64 -0.55 -3.50
N PRO A 12 -13.95 -0.17 -2.24
CA PRO A 12 -13.07 -0.48 -1.12
C PRO A 12 -12.85 -1.98 -0.92
N SER A 13 -13.91 -2.79 -1.01
CA SER A 13 -13.84 -4.24 -0.83
C SER A 13 -13.13 -4.92 -1.99
N LEU A 14 -13.37 -4.47 -3.22
CA LEU A 14 -12.70 -4.96 -4.40
C LEU A 14 -11.19 -4.68 -4.34
N PHE A 15 -10.81 -3.45 -3.97
CA PHE A 15 -9.40 -3.08 -3.82
C PHE A 15 -8.71 -3.86 -2.70
N ASP A 16 -9.35 -4.02 -1.54
CA ASP A 16 -8.77 -4.79 -0.44
C ASP A 16 -8.58 -6.27 -0.83
N GLN A 17 -9.48 -6.86 -1.62
CA GLN A 17 -9.31 -8.20 -2.18
C GLN A 17 -8.16 -8.25 -3.19
N ALA A 18 -8.11 -7.30 -4.12
CA ALA A 18 -7.08 -7.21 -5.14
C ALA A 18 -5.67 -7.03 -4.54
N SER A 19 -5.55 -6.17 -3.52
CA SER A 19 -4.30 -5.93 -2.78
C SER A 19 -3.82 -7.17 -2.03
N LYS A 20 -4.73 -7.95 -1.42
CA LYS A 20 -4.38 -9.23 -0.79
C LYS A 20 -3.88 -10.26 -1.81
N ILE A 21 -4.54 -10.35 -2.97
CA ILE A 21 -4.11 -11.23 -4.05
C ILE A 21 -2.72 -10.82 -4.55
N HIS A 22 -2.50 -9.52 -4.76
CA HIS A 22 -1.21 -8.96 -5.15
C HIS A 22 -0.11 -9.35 -4.17
N LEU A 23 -0.31 -9.11 -2.87
CA LEU A 23 0.65 -9.44 -1.80
C LEU A 23 1.01 -10.93 -1.83
N ASN A 24 0.00 -11.81 -1.90
CA ASN A 24 0.20 -13.25 -1.94
C ASN A 24 0.99 -13.68 -3.19
N ALA A 25 0.72 -13.06 -4.35
CA ALA A 25 1.42 -13.34 -5.60
C ALA A 25 2.88 -12.87 -5.57
N THR A 26 3.17 -11.76 -4.88
CA THR A 26 4.52 -11.18 -4.80
C THR A 26 5.40 -11.86 -3.76
N GLU A 27 4.87 -12.17 -2.57
CA GLU A 27 5.65 -12.70 -1.46
C GLU A 27 5.87 -14.21 -1.53
N SER A 28 4.88 -14.97 -1.99
CA SER A 28 4.94 -16.44 -1.92
C SER A 28 5.95 -17.06 -2.90
N GLY A 29 6.53 -16.27 -3.82
CA GLY A 29 7.36 -16.77 -4.92
C GLY A 29 6.66 -17.80 -5.83
N SER A 30 5.37 -18.06 -5.60
CA SER A 30 4.60 -19.04 -6.33
C SER A 30 4.19 -18.44 -7.67
N ASN A 31 4.48 -19.15 -8.76
CA ASN A 31 4.00 -18.81 -10.10
C ASN A 31 2.56 -19.31 -10.28
N ASP A 32 1.69 -18.98 -9.32
CA ASP A 32 0.27 -19.32 -9.40
C ASP A 32 -0.39 -18.45 -10.48
N LYS A 33 -0.47 -19.01 -11.69
CA LYS A 33 -1.01 -18.34 -12.86
C LYS A 33 -2.49 -17.97 -12.68
N GLU A 34 -3.25 -18.75 -11.91
CA GLU A 34 -4.67 -18.46 -11.69
C GLU A 34 -4.83 -17.29 -10.74
N LEU A 35 -4.03 -17.26 -9.66
CA LEU A 35 -4.04 -16.17 -8.70
C LEU A 35 -3.59 -14.85 -9.34
N VAL A 36 -2.55 -14.87 -10.18
CA VAL A 36 -2.11 -13.70 -10.95
C VAL A 36 -3.22 -13.19 -11.87
N LYS A 37 -3.88 -14.08 -12.63
CA LYS A 37 -4.99 -13.69 -13.52
C LYS A 37 -6.16 -13.07 -12.75
N LYS A 38 -6.56 -13.69 -11.63
CA LYS A 38 -7.62 -13.16 -10.76
C LYS A 38 -7.26 -11.79 -10.19
N GLY A 39 -6.00 -11.59 -9.79
CA GLY A 39 -5.51 -10.32 -9.30
C GLY A 39 -5.55 -9.22 -10.36
N ILE A 40 -5.13 -9.54 -11.59
CA ILE A 40 -5.20 -8.61 -12.72
C ILE A 40 -6.66 -8.21 -12.99
N GLU A 41 -7.57 -9.19 -13.11
CA GLU A 41 -8.99 -8.90 -13.36
C GLU A 41 -9.61 -8.04 -12.24
N ALA A 42 -9.29 -8.33 -10.98
CA ALA A 42 -9.77 -7.54 -9.84
C ALA A 42 -9.24 -6.09 -9.87
N LEU A 43 -7.98 -5.89 -10.26
CA LEU A 43 -7.38 -4.56 -10.38
C LEU A 43 -7.89 -3.80 -11.61
N GLU A 44 -8.14 -4.46 -12.74
CA GLU A 44 -8.76 -3.85 -13.92
C GLU A 44 -10.18 -3.37 -13.61
N ASN A 45 -10.95 -4.15 -12.86
CA ASN A 45 -12.26 -3.71 -12.37
C ASN A 45 -12.13 -2.51 -11.40
N CYS A 46 -11.12 -2.49 -10.51
CA CYS A 46 -10.84 -1.33 -9.66
C CYS A 46 -10.57 -0.08 -10.51
N GLU A 47 -9.69 -0.20 -11.52
CA GLU A 47 -9.32 0.89 -12.42
C GLU A 47 -10.54 1.45 -13.17
N GLU A 48 -11.41 0.57 -13.68
CA GLU A 48 -12.66 0.98 -14.33
C GLU A 48 -13.59 1.73 -13.37
N MET A 49 -13.73 1.27 -12.12
CA MET A 49 -14.55 1.94 -11.11
C MET A 49 -13.98 3.30 -10.70
N ILE A 50 -12.67 3.39 -10.51
CA ILE A 50 -11.96 4.66 -10.19
C ILE A 50 -12.22 5.68 -11.30
N SER A 51 -12.10 5.26 -12.57
CA SER A 51 -12.35 6.09 -13.73
C SER A 51 -13.82 6.57 -13.79
N LYS A 52 -14.78 5.67 -13.57
CA LYS A 52 -16.22 6.01 -13.55
C LYS A 52 -16.61 6.95 -12.42
N LEU A 53 -15.99 6.80 -11.26
CA LEU A 53 -16.21 7.66 -10.09
C LEU A 53 -15.50 9.01 -10.25
N GLY A 54 -14.54 9.12 -11.17
CA GLY A 54 -13.77 10.35 -11.36
C GLY A 54 -12.99 10.73 -10.10
N LEU A 55 -12.47 9.75 -9.36
CA LEU A 55 -11.79 9.99 -8.07
C LEU A 55 -10.52 10.83 -8.20
N PHE A 56 -9.96 10.87 -9.41
CA PHE A 56 -8.76 11.64 -9.69
C PHE A 56 -8.92 12.43 -10.97
N SER A 57 -8.46 13.67 -10.93
CA SER A 57 -8.37 14.56 -12.09
C SER A 57 -6.93 14.96 -12.37
N SER A 58 -6.63 15.28 -13.63
CA SER A 58 -5.30 15.71 -14.07
C SER A 58 -4.86 17.06 -13.48
N ASN A 59 -5.77 17.80 -12.86
CA ASN A 59 -5.53 19.13 -12.28
C ASN A 59 -5.59 19.15 -10.74
N GLU A 60 -5.73 17.99 -10.10
CA GLU A 60 -5.80 17.89 -8.64
C GLU A 60 -4.40 17.82 -8.03
N THR A 61 -4.27 18.37 -6.83
CA THR A 61 -3.09 18.27 -5.98
C THR A 61 -3.32 17.25 -4.87
N LYS A 62 -2.26 16.84 -4.14
CA LYS A 62 -2.38 15.88 -3.04
C LYS A 62 -3.34 16.35 -1.94
N GLU A 63 -3.59 17.66 -1.84
CA GLU A 63 -4.52 18.29 -0.91
C GLU A 63 -5.99 18.14 -1.30
N ASP A 64 -6.28 17.84 -2.57
CA ASP A 64 -7.64 17.72 -3.12
C ASP A 64 -8.21 16.30 -3.00
N ILE A 65 -7.37 15.31 -2.68
CA ILE A 65 -7.76 13.90 -2.57
C ILE A 65 -8.08 13.55 -1.13
N SER A 66 -9.21 12.87 -0.92
CA SER A 66 -9.53 12.28 0.38
C SER A 66 -8.47 11.27 0.81
N THR A 67 -8.02 11.36 2.06
CA THR A 67 -7.07 10.39 2.64
C THR A 67 -7.52 8.93 2.53
N THR A 68 -8.83 8.66 2.41
CA THR A 68 -9.39 7.31 2.21
C THR A 68 -9.16 6.76 0.81
N ASP A 69 -9.04 7.66 -0.18
CA ASP A 69 -9.03 7.34 -1.60
C ASP A 69 -7.60 7.32 -2.17
N LEU A 70 -6.65 7.93 -1.44
CA LEU A 70 -5.22 7.92 -1.78
C LEU A 70 -4.67 6.51 -2.07
N LYS A 71 -5.20 5.47 -1.41
CA LYS A 71 -4.77 4.08 -1.64
C LYS A 71 -5.00 3.59 -3.07
N TYR A 72 -6.00 4.14 -3.77
CA TYR A 72 -6.36 3.71 -5.12
C TYR A 72 -5.34 4.14 -6.18
N ILE A 73 -4.45 5.08 -5.85
CA ILE A 73 -3.31 5.47 -6.71
C ILE A 73 -2.38 4.28 -6.98
N LEU A 74 -2.37 3.27 -6.10
CA LEU A 74 -1.52 2.10 -6.24
C LEU A 74 -2.02 1.08 -7.27
N VAL A 75 -3.24 1.23 -7.81
CA VAL A 75 -3.82 0.25 -8.74
C VAL A 75 -2.96 0.03 -10.00
N PRO A 76 -2.50 1.08 -10.73
CA PRO A 76 -1.64 0.86 -11.90
C PRO A 76 -0.29 0.24 -11.53
N PHE A 77 0.24 0.54 -10.35
CA PHE A 77 1.48 -0.08 -9.84
C PHE A 77 1.29 -1.59 -9.60
N TYR A 78 0.22 -2.00 -8.91
CA TYR A 78 -0.07 -3.41 -8.69
C TYR A 78 -0.35 -4.17 -10.00
N LEU A 79 -1.02 -3.52 -10.96
CA LEU A 79 -1.24 -4.09 -12.30
C LEU A 79 0.07 -4.37 -13.01
N ALA A 80 1.03 -3.45 -12.94
CA ALA A 80 2.34 -3.64 -13.54
C ALA A 80 3.07 -4.86 -12.93
N GLU A 81 3.13 -4.96 -11.60
CA GLU A 81 3.83 -6.06 -10.92
C GLU A 81 3.18 -7.43 -11.21
N LEU A 82 1.84 -7.51 -11.24
CA LEU A 82 1.17 -8.75 -11.61
C LEU A 82 1.34 -9.09 -13.10
N THR A 83 1.32 -8.08 -13.97
CA THR A 83 1.56 -8.25 -15.41
C THR A 83 2.93 -8.88 -15.65
N GLU A 84 3.97 -8.46 -14.92
CA GLU A 84 5.31 -9.05 -15.04
C GLU A 84 5.39 -10.50 -14.61
N LYS A 85 4.47 -10.99 -13.78
CA LYS A 85 4.41 -12.39 -13.35
C LYS A 85 3.74 -13.30 -14.38
N ILE A 86 3.15 -12.74 -15.44
CA ILE A 86 2.56 -13.54 -16.53
C ILE A 86 3.68 -14.31 -17.25
N ALA A 87 3.59 -15.63 -17.21
CA ALA A 87 4.47 -16.54 -17.95
C ALA A 87 3.85 -16.89 -19.32
N LEU A 88 4.10 -16.06 -20.34
CA LEU A 88 3.76 -16.28 -21.76
C LEU A 88 5.01 -16.20 -22.65
N GLU A 89 4.88 -16.67 -23.89
CA GLU A 89 5.96 -16.71 -24.88
C GLU A 89 6.38 -15.32 -25.40
N ASP A 90 5.45 -14.36 -25.52
CA ASP A 90 5.79 -12.97 -25.91
C ASP A 90 6.11 -12.10 -24.69
N ARG A 91 7.30 -12.30 -24.13
CA ARG A 91 7.79 -11.53 -22.97
C ARG A 91 7.91 -10.03 -23.26
N ILE A 92 8.15 -9.64 -24.52
CA ILE A 92 8.31 -8.23 -24.90
C ILE A 92 6.98 -7.49 -24.73
N GLN A 93 5.87 -8.07 -25.19
CA GLN A 93 4.56 -7.46 -25.01
C GLN A 93 4.20 -7.30 -23.54
N ILE A 94 4.46 -8.31 -22.72
CA ILE A 94 4.23 -8.26 -21.27
C ILE A 94 5.01 -7.10 -20.62
N LEU A 95 6.30 -6.99 -20.92
CA LEU A 95 7.14 -5.93 -20.35
C LEU A 95 6.71 -4.54 -20.83
N LYS A 96 6.26 -4.40 -22.07
CA LYS A 96 5.70 -3.13 -22.58
C LYS A 96 4.42 -2.75 -21.85
N ALA A 97 3.52 -3.71 -21.60
CA ALA A 97 2.29 -3.48 -20.87
C ALA A 97 2.57 -3.08 -19.41
N SER A 98 3.45 -3.82 -18.70
CA SER A 98 3.90 -3.44 -17.35
C SER A 98 4.50 -2.03 -17.34
N GLN A 99 5.41 -1.75 -18.27
CA GLN A 99 6.06 -0.43 -18.37
C GLN A 99 5.04 0.69 -18.61
N ALA A 100 4.01 0.47 -19.42
CA ALA A 100 2.96 1.45 -19.64
C ALA A 100 2.21 1.78 -18.33
N LYS A 101 1.88 0.75 -17.55
CA LYS A 101 1.22 0.91 -16.24
C LYS A 101 2.10 1.59 -15.19
N LEU A 102 3.40 1.30 -15.17
CA LEU A 102 4.35 2.03 -14.31
C LEU A 102 4.47 3.50 -14.72
N LYS A 103 4.47 3.81 -16.02
CA LYS A 103 4.49 5.21 -16.50
C LYS A 103 3.23 5.96 -16.09
N GLU A 104 2.07 5.31 -16.20
CA GLU A 104 0.79 5.86 -15.74
C GLU A 104 0.86 6.19 -14.23
N PHE A 105 1.28 5.22 -13.40
CA PHE A 105 1.50 5.44 -11.97
C PHE A 105 2.45 6.59 -11.65
N LEU A 106 3.60 6.67 -12.34
CA LEU A 106 4.58 7.73 -12.11
C LEU A 106 4.08 9.09 -12.55
N SER A 107 3.39 9.17 -13.68
CA SER A 107 2.78 10.43 -14.15
C SER A 107 1.74 10.96 -13.16
N PHE A 108 1.00 10.05 -12.52
CA PHE A 108 0.08 10.40 -11.45
C PHE A 108 0.80 10.92 -10.21
N CYS A 109 1.85 10.22 -9.77
CA CYS A 109 2.67 10.66 -8.63
C CYS A 109 3.33 12.02 -8.87
N GLU A 110 3.74 12.30 -10.11
CA GLU A 110 4.30 13.60 -10.51
C GLU A 110 3.25 14.71 -10.44
N ALA A 111 2.06 14.49 -11.02
CA ALA A 111 0.94 15.44 -10.96
C ALA A 111 0.52 15.78 -9.52
N MET A 112 0.60 14.80 -8.63
CA MET A 112 0.25 14.94 -7.21
C MET A 112 1.41 15.42 -6.33
N GLU A 113 2.55 15.78 -6.91
CA GLU A 113 3.76 16.21 -6.18
C GLU A 113 4.24 15.17 -5.13
N LEU A 114 4.01 13.88 -5.40
CA LEU A 114 4.45 12.77 -4.54
C LEU A 114 5.89 12.34 -4.86
N VAL A 115 6.39 12.73 -6.03
CA VAL A 115 7.78 12.45 -6.46
C VAL A 115 8.70 13.53 -5.88
N PRO A 116 9.77 13.16 -5.15
CA PRO A 116 10.76 14.13 -4.70
C PRO A 116 11.41 14.87 -5.86
N GLU A 117 11.60 16.17 -5.70
CA GLU A 117 12.19 17.06 -6.70
C GLU A 117 13.55 16.55 -7.23
N GLU A 118 14.36 15.93 -6.37
CA GLU A 118 15.67 15.40 -6.78
C GLU A 118 15.55 14.23 -7.78
N GLU A 119 14.44 13.47 -7.73
CA GLU A 119 14.17 12.40 -8.70
C GLU A 119 13.70 12.99 -10.03
N LEU A 120 12.84 14.02 -10.01
CA LEU A 120 12.38 14.73 -11.21
C LEU A 120 13.55 15.37 -11.98
N GLN A 121 14.50 15.96 -11.26
CA GLN A 121 15.72 16.50 -11.84
C GLN A 121 16.58 15.42 -12.49
N THR A 122 16.63 14.22 -11.90
CA THR A 122 17.37 13.08 -12.46
C THR A 122 16.70 12.53 -13.73
N PHE A 123 15.36 12.51 -13.78
CA PHE A 123 14.63 12.15 -15.00
C PHE A 123 14.86 13.16 -16.14
N SER A 124 14.90 14.45 -15.80
CA SER A 124 15.03 15.54 -16.78
C SER A 124 16.45 15.74 -17.29
N GLN A 125 17.46 15.59 -16.43
CA GLN A 125 18.88 15.81 -16.78
C GLN A 125 19.53 14.60 -17.48
N GLY A 126 18.81 13.47 -17.59
CA GLY A 126 19.32 12.24 -18.19
C GLY A 126 20.33 11.50 -17.30
N THR A 127 20.83 10.36 -17.80
CA THR A 127 21.76 9.53 -17.03
C THR A 127 23.05 10.29 -16.69
N PRO A 128 23.54 10.27 -15.43
CA PRO A 128 24.73 11.01 -15.04
C PRO A 128 25.95 10.65 -15.91
N ASN A 129 26.73 11.67 -16.26
CA ASN A 129 27.86 11.55 -17.20
C ASN A 129 29.05 10.76 -16.63
N THR A 130 29.18 10.65 -15.30
CA THR A 130 30.30 9.91 -14.68
C THR A 130 29.85 8.72 -13.83
N PHE A 131 30.72 7.73 -13.69
CA PHE A 131 30.48 6.58 -12.80
C PHE A 131 30.37 6.98 -11.32
N ALA A 132 31.09 8.01 -10.90
CA ALA A 132 31.04 8.54 -9.55
C ALA A 132 29.65 9.12 -9.24
N ASP A 133 29.09 9.90 -10.16
CA ASP A 133 27.77 10.52 -10.01
C ASP A 133 26.66 9.46 -9.98
N ARG A 134 26.74 8.44 -10.86
CA ARG A 134 25.80 7.31 -10.85
C ARG A 134 25.82 6.55 -9.52
N ARG A 135 27.02 6.35 -8.95
CA ARG A 135 27.19 5.69 -7.65
C ARG A 135 26.62 6.56 -6.53
N ALA A 136 26.91 7.85 -6.52
CA ALA A 136 26.39 8.79 -5.53
C ALA A 136 24.86 8.84 -5.55
N LEU A 137 24.25 8.91 -6.74
CA LEU A 137 22.80 8.86 -6.93
C LEU A 137 22.19 7.56 -6.38
N LYS A 138 22.79 6.40 -6.70
CA LYS A 138 22.32 5.10 -6.18
C LYS A 138 22.38 5.04 -4.65
N ILE A 139 23.45 5.55 -4.04
CA ILE A 139 23.59 5.62 -2.59
C ILE A 139 22.53 6.54 -1.98
N ALA A 140 22.30 7.71 -2.57
CA ALA A 140 21.28 8.65 -2.11
C ALA A 140 19.87 8.03 -2.17
N ARG A 141 19.51 7.39 -3.29
CA ARG A 141 18.25 6.64 -3.44
C ARG A 141 18.08 5.57 -2.38
N TYR A 142 19.11 4.75 -2.17
CA TYR A 142 19.08 3.68 -1.17
C TYR A 142 18.90 4.22 0.26
N ARG A 143 19.59 5.31 0.62
CA ARG A 143 19.41 5.96 1.92
C ARG A 143 17.99 6.51 2.11
N ARG A 144 17.41 7.12 1.08
CA ARG A 144 16.01 7.60 1.13
C ARG A 144 15.03 6.45 1.28
N GLN A 145 15.24 5.34 0.57
CA GLN A 145 14.43 4.14 0.72
C GLN A 145 14.43 3.63 2.17
N ILE A 146 15.61 3.45 2.78
CA ILE A 146 15.71 3.03 4.19
C ILE A 146 14.98 4.01 5.12
N ALA A 147 15.17 5.31 4.91
CA ALA A 147 14.51 6.32 5.75
C ALA A 147 12.98 6.28 5.62
N ALA A 148 12.46 6.04 4.40
CA ALA A 148 11.04 5.90 4.14
C ALA A 148 10.47 4.62 4.78
N GLU A 149 11.16 3.49 4.66
CA GLU A 149 10.79 2.21 5.30
C GLU A 149 10.75 2.34 6.83
N ALA A 150 11.76 2.96 7.43
CA ALA A 150 11.80 3.21 8.86
C ALA A 150 10.66 4.14 9.34
N LYS A 151 10.26 5.12 8.51
CA LYS A 151 9.11 5.99 8.81
C LYS A 151 7.79 5.23 8.69
N LEU A 152 7.64 4.38 7.68
CA LEU A 152 6.45 3.52 7.53
C LEU A 152 6.28 2.61 8.74
N GLU A 153 7.35 1.99 9.22
CA GLU A 153 7.28 1.10 10.38
C GLU A 153 6.80 1.82 11.64
N LYS A 154 7.38 2.99 11.93
CA LYS A 154 6.92 3.84 13.06
C LYS A 154 5.44 4.21 12.96
N ILE A 155 4.95 4.50 11.75
CA ILE A 155 3.53 4.83 11.54
C ILE A 155 2.64 3.60 11.80
N LYS A 156 3.07 2.41 11.36
CA LYS A 156 2.34 1.15 11.63
C LYS A 156 2.27 0.85 13.11
N GLU A 157 3.41 0.88 13.81
CA GLU A 157 3.47 0.71 15.26
C GLU A 157 2.51 1.69 15.94
N GLN A 158 2.59 2.99 15.62
CA GLN A 158 1.74 4.00 16.24
C GLN A 158 0.24 3.77 15.96
N LYS A 159 -0.12 3.24 14.79
CA LYS A 159 -1.50 2.87 14.45
C LYS A 159 -1.97 1.67 15.26
N GLU A 160 -1.12 0.66 15.45
CA GLU A 160 -1.42 -0.50 16.29
C GLU A 160 -1.60 -0.07 17.75
N TRP A 161 -0.69 0.73 18.30
CA TRP A 161 -0.79 1.29 19.66
C TRP A 161 -2.12 2.04 19.86
N ARG A 162 -2.50 2.92 18.93
CA ARG A 162 -3.80 3.61 18.96
C ARG A 162 -4.99 2.64 18.90
N GLY A 163 -4.89 1.61 18.08
CA GLY A 163 -5.93 0.58 17.97
C GLY A 163 -6.13 -0.20 19.27
N HIS A 164 -5.05 -0.55 19.97
CA HIS A 164 -5.12 -1.23 21.27
C HIS A 164 -5.68 -0.32 22.37
N SER A 165 -5.25 0.94 22.42
CA SER A 165 -5.77 1.92 23.38
C SER A 165 -7.27 2.17 23.20
N ASN A 166 -7.75 2.32 21.96
CA ASN A 166 -9.18 2.48 21.68
C ASN A 166 -10.00 1.24 22.06
N LYS A 167 -9.46 0.02 21.86
CA LYS A 167 -10.11 -1.22 22.30
C LYS A 167 -10.19 -1.31 23.82
N ALA A 168 -9.11 -0.96 24.53
CA ALA A 168 -9.09 -0.93 25.99
C ALA A 168 -10.08 0.11 26.57
N ALA A 169 -10.18 1.30 25.95
CA ALA A 169 -11.16 2.31 26.34
C ALA A 169 -12.61 1.83 26.11
N ALA A 170 -12.89 1.17 24.98
CA ALA A 170 -14.21 0.61 24.70
C ALA A 170 -14.61 -0.51 25.68
N VAL A 171 -13.65 -1.37 26.07
CA VAL A 171 -13.86 -2.40 27.11
C VAL A 171 -14.13 -1.76 28.46
N SER A 172 -13.39 -0.72 28.84
CA SER A 172 -13.61 0.01 30.10
C SER A 172 -15.01 0.66 30.15
N THR A 173 -15.47 1.26 29.05
CA THR A 173 -16.83 1.83 28.98
C THR A 173 -17.94 0.78 28.99
N LEU A 174 -17.67 -0.45 28.55
CA LEU A 174 -18.64 -1.55 28.60
C LEU A 174 -18.76 -2.13 30.01
N VAL A 175 -17.65 -2.18 30.76
CA VAL A 175 -17.62 -2.58 32.18
C VAL A 175 -18.37 -1.56 33.04
N GLU A 176 -18.26 -0.25 32.77
CA GLU A 176 -19.03 0.78 33.49
C GLU A 176 -20.54 0.80 33.15
N ALA A 177 -20.96 0.18 32.05
CA ALA A 177 -22.34 0.21 31.56
C ALA A 177 -23.18 -1.05 31.92
N GLY A 178 -22.64 -1.99 32.69
CA GLY A 178 -23.40 -3.17 33.10
C GLY A 178 -22.62 -4.13 34.01
N GLU A 179 -22.54 -3.81 35.29
CA GLU A 179 -22.32 -4.81 36.35
C GLU A 179 -23.68 -5.28 36.88
N GLU A 180 -24.17 -6.40 36.34
CA GLU A 180 -24.82 -7.43 37.16
C GLU A 180 -24.01 -8.72 36.98
N ASP A 181 -23.16 -8.98 37.97
CA ASP A 181 -22.53 -10.23 38.41
C ASP A 181 -22.46 -11.42 37.43
N LEU A 182 -21.26 -11.72 36.90
CA LEU A 182 -20.84 -13.12 36.69
C LEU A 182 -19.32 -13.28 36.93
N MET A 183 -19.03 -14.34 37.70
CA MET A 183 -17.80 -14.63 38.46
C MET A 183 -16.51 -14.85 37.65
N ASP A 184 -15.40 -14.60 38.36
CA ASP A 184 -14.00 -14.98 38.10
C ASP A 184 -13.82 -16.32 37.37
N ASP A 185 -12.98 -16.32 36.33
CA ASP A 185 -12.11 -17.46 36.02
C ASP A 185 -10.76 -16.93 35.49
N ASP A 186 -9.72 -17.59 35.95
CA ASP A 186 -8.33 -17.20 36.06
C ASP A 186 -7.54 -17.32 34.74
N GLY A 187 -6.63 -16.38 34.52
CA GLY A 187 -5.75 -16.38 33.35
C GLY A 187 -4.71 -15.26 33.42
N GLU A 188 -3.83 -15.34 34.43
CA GLU A 188 -2.63 -14.51 34.54
C GLU A 188 -1.76 -14.65 33.27
N GLU A 189 -1.82 -13.67 32.38
CA GLU A 189 -0.77 -13.41 31.40
C GLU A 189 -0.09 -12.08 31.77
N GLU A 190 0.82 -12.14 32.74
CA GLU A 190 1.73 -11.04 33.03
C GLU A 190 2.59 -10.76 31.79
N ARG A 191 2.34 -9.63 31.12
CA ARG A 191 3.32 -9.00 30.25
C ARG A 191 3.74 -7.68 30.88
N GLU A 192 4.95 -7.70 31.44
CA GLU A 192 5.69 -6.53 31.90
C GLU A 192 5.70 -5.45 30.81
N VAL A 193 4.93 -4.38 31.02
CA VAL A 193 5.15 -3.12 30.32
C VAL A 193 6.18 -2.35 31.14
N SER A 194 7.46 -2.60 30.87
CA SER A 194 8.54 -1.78 31.42
C SER A 194 8.45 -0.38 30.81
N CYS A 195 7.79 0.50 31.55
CA CYS A 195 7.57 1.90 31.23
C CYS A 195 8.89 2.66 31.44
N TYR A 196 9.71 2.80 30.39
CA TYR A 196 10.81 3.77 30.40
C TYR A 196 10.27 5.18 30.11
N LEU A 197 9.71 5.81 31.14
CA LEU A 197 9.54 7.26 31.22
C LEU A 197 10.06 7.75 32.57
N ALA A 198 11.36 8.01 32.64
CA ALA A 198 11.96 8.89 33.64
C ALA A 198 13.32 9.44 33.18
N LEU A 199 13.35 10.18 32.07
CA LEU A 199 14.43 11.14 31.78
C LEU A 199 13.87 12.43 31.20
N THR A 200 12.93 13.04 31.92
CA THR A 200 12.76 14.49 31.98
C THR A 200 12.07 14.80 33.31
N GLY A 201 12.88 15.12 34.31
CA GLY A 201 12.53 15.61 35.63
C GLY A 201 13.78 16.15 36.26
#